data_AF-A0A5E7FB91-F1
#
_entry.id   AF-A0A5E7FB91-F1
#
_cell.length_a   1.000
_cell.length_b   1.000
_cell.length_c   1.000
_cell.angle_alpha   90.00
_cell.angle_beta   90.00
_cell.angle_gamma   90.00
#
_symmetry.space_group_name_H-M   'P 1'
#
loop_
_entity.id
_entity.type
_entity.pdbx_description
1 polymer ?
#
loop_
_entity_poly.entity_id
_entity_poly.type
_entity_poly.pdbx_seq_one_letter_code
_entity_poly.pdbx_strand_id
1 'polypeptide(L)'
;MARLLLVVLFALCSSCMQLNVPSPRIEFTSIEYDSGHYNLRFRSDRDLVNLYDAHGISAQVGTWLICSLDGDNDFSILHHIRYTANGVVDEVRTVEGDRRYEFNVNLRFKEDVSHGSSSLSIRKEVLLSMLKAQDYIPCRTTTTATFYKAYYSKIMYIPTSRIIKEVQHQITAPEYVILPPGLRPLSWLTFEQICITDKRYHGGDIIVHGGVCSSMPYSSILSSFAPRNGKFRIFDTRTQQPKADVRYMIKRPDGREEEGLSDARGDTHVFGSNYPENFKLFLFEDGLGASAIQ
;
A
#
# COMPACT_ATOMS: atom_id res chain seq x y z
N MET A 1 -51.52 -19.54 15.06
CA MET A 1 -51.10 -19.89 13.68
C MET A 1 -50.18 -18.81 13.08
N ALA A 2 -50.65 -17.58 12.81
CA ALA A 2 -49.84 -16.52 12.18
C ALA A 2 -48.59 -16.08 12.98
N ARG A 3 -48.67 -16.02 14.32
CA ARG A 3 -47.52 -15.71 15.19
C ARG A 3 -46.44 -16.80 15.19
N LEU A 4 -46.84 -18.07 15.02
CA LEU A 4 -45.89 -19.20 14.97
C LEU A 4 -45.18 -19.24 13.61
N LEU A 5 -45.90 -18.93 12.52
CA LEU A 5 -45.34 -18.77 11.18
C LEU A 5 -44.33 -17.63 11.10
N LEU A 6 -44.59 -16.49 11.77
CA LEU A 6 -43.65 -15.38 11.86
C LEU A 6 -42.36 -15.77 12.60
N VAL A 7 -42.45 -16.51 13.70
CA VAL A 7 -41.26 -16.99 14.45
C VAL A 7 -40.44 -17.98 13.62
N VAL A 8 -41.08 -18.88 12.87
CA VAL A 8 -40.40 -19.81 11.95
C VAL A 8 -39.75 -19.06 10.78
N LEU A 9 -40.42 -18.03 10.23
CA LEU A 9 -39.87 -17.20 9.15
C LEU A 9 -38.62 -16.41 9.63
N PHE A 10 -38.66 -15.85 10.84
CA PHE A 10 -37.50 -15.16 11.44
C PHE A 10 -36.36 -16.14 11.82
N ALA A 11 -36.68 -17.36 12.24
CA ALA A 11 -35.68 -18.38 12.55
C ALA A 11 -34.92 -18.88 11.30
N LEU A 12 -35.58 -18.94 10.14
CA LEU A 12 -34.97 -19.34 8.87
C LEU A 12 -34.03 -18.28 8.26
N CYS A 13 -34.17 -17.01 8.64
CA CYS A 13 -33.30 -15.93 8.14
C CYS A 13 -31.95 -15.81 8.86
N SER A 14 -31.70 -16.62 9.90
CA SER A 14 -30.54 -16.44 10.80
C SER A 14 -29.38 -17.40 10.55
N SER A 15 -29.51 -18.34 9.61
CA SER A 15 -28.44 -19.29 9.29
C SER A 15 -27.63 -18.82 8.09
N CYS A 16 -26.43 -18.27 8.31
CA CYS A 16 -25.44 -18.13 7.25
C CYS A 16 -25.21 -19.51 6.61
N MET A 17 -25.30 -19.59 5.29
CA MET A 17 -25.04 -20.83 4.54
C MET A 17 -23.56 -21.21 4.70
N GLN A 18 -23.24 -22.49 4.56
CA GLN A 18 -21.86 -22.97 4.67
C GLN A 18 -21.53 -23.86 3.48
N LEU A 19 -20.38 -23.59 2.86
CA LEU A 19 -19.85 -24.45 1.83
C LEU A 19 -19.29 -25.72 2.47
N ASN A 20 -19.91 -26.87 2.20
CA ASN A 20 -19.52 -28.18 2.76
C ASN A 20 -18.39 -28.81 1.95
N VAL A 21 -17.26 -28.13 1.84
CA VAL A 21 -16.05 -28.60 1.16
C VAL A 21 -14.91 -28.65 2.19
N PRO A 22 -14.06 -29.70 2.20
CA PRO A 22 -12.93 -29.75 3.12
C PRO A 22 -11.90 -28.66 2.83
N SER A 23 -11.40 -28.01 3.89
CA SER A 23 -10.39 -26.94 3.78
C SER A 23 -9.19 -27.35 2.89
N PRO A 24 -8.84 -26.53 1.89
CA PRO A 24 -7.78 -26.83 0.94
C PRO A 24 -6.41 -26.80 1.60
N ARG A 25 -5.50 -27.61 1.09
CA ARG A 25 -4.07 -27.51 1.43
C ARG A 25 -3.43 -26.52 0.47
N ILE A 26 -2.76 -25.53 1.04
CA ILE A 26 -1.96 -24.55 0.31
C ILE A 26 -0.48 -24.72 0.62
N GLU A 27 0.37 -24.50 -0.38
CA GLU A 27 1.82 -24.77 -0.33
C GLU A 27 2.58 -23.58 -0.93
N PHE A 28 3.55 -23.04 -0.18
CA PHE A 28 4.35 -21.89 -0.60
C PHE A 28 5.32 -22.29 -1.72
N THR A 29 5.41 -21.46 -2.76
CA THR A 29 6.31 -21.70 -3.90
C THR A 29 7.45 -20.69 -3.91
N SER A 30 7.13 -19.40 -4.04
CA SER A 30 8.12 -18.34 -4.15
C SER A 30 7.57 -16.99 -3.69
N ILE A 31 8.49 -16.07 -3.40
CA ILE A 31 8.20 -14.66 -3.20
C ILE A 31 9.30 -13.87 -3.91
N GLU A 32 8.91 -12.84 -4.64
CA GLU A 32 9.81 -11.99 -5.42
C GLU A 32 9.44 -10.53 -5.19
N TYR A 33 10.43 -9.69 -4.93
CA TYR A 33 10.25 -8.25 -4.92
C TYR A 33 10.56 -7.67 -6.30
N ASP A 34 9.56 -7.05 -6.92
CA ASP A 34 9.71 -6.34 -8.19
C ASP A 34 8.94 -5.01 -8.14
N SER A 35 9.63 -3.93 -8.52
CA SER A 35 9.01 -2.62 -8.78
C SER A 35 8.07 -2.10 -7.68
N GLY A 36 8.42 -2.37 -6.40
CA GLY A 36 7.61 -1.92 -5.24
C GLY A 36 6.56 -2.93 -4.77
N HIS A 37 6.49 -4.11 -5.38
CA HIS A 37 5.50 -5.13 -5.06
C HIS A 37 6.16 -6.45 -4.65
N TYR A 38 5.59 -7.09 -3.63
CA TYR A 38 5.97 -8.43 -3.22
C TYR A 38 5.01 -9.43 -3.85
N ASN A 39 5.44 -10.09 -4.92
CA ASN A 39 4.65 -11.08 -5.62
C ASN A 39 4.90 -12.45 -4.99
N LEU A 40 3.91 -12.98 -4.30
CA LEU A 40 3.96 -14.29 -3.67
C LEU A 40 3.20 -15.31 -4.50
N ARG A 41 3.85 -16.44 -4.78
CA ARG A 41 3.23 -17.60 -5.42
C ARG A 41 3.02 -18.74 -4.44
N PHE A 42 1.86 -19.36 -4.53
CA PHE A 42 1.52 -20.56 -3.78
C PHE A 42 0.64 -21.49 -4.62
N ARG A 43 0.60 -22.76 -4.24
CA ARG A 43 -0.23 -23.80 -4.87
C ARG A 43 -1.35 -24.24 -3.96
N SER A 44 -2.44 -24.71 -4.56
CA SER A 44 -3.59 -25.29 -3.85
C SER A 44 -4.05 -26.56 -4.54
N ASP A 45 -4.61 -27.48 -3.78
CA ASP A 45 -5.34 -28.64 -4.28
C ASP A 45 -6.79 -28.33 -4.73
N ARG A 46 -7.20 -27.06 -4.63
CA ARG A 46 -8.50 -26.54 -5.05
C ARG A 46 -8.36 -25.20 -5.76
N ASP A 47 -9.26 -24.96 -6.72
CA ASP A 47 -9.43 -23.63 -7.30
C ASP A 47 -10.03 -22.70 -6.24
N LEU A 48 -9.24 -21.75 -5.73
CA LEU A 48 -9.68 -20.81 -4.70
C LEU A 48 -10.34 -19.57 -5.30
N VAL A 49 -10.13 -19.29 -6.59
CA VAL A 49 -10.69 -18.13 -7.26
C VAL A 49 -12.07 -18.45 -7.81
N ASN A 50 -12.30 -19.68 -8.28
CA ASN A 50 -13.61 -20.14 -8.74
C ASN A 50 -14.25 -21.17 -7.80
N LEU A 51 -13.89 -21.16 -6.51
CA LEU A 51 -14.29 -22.20 -5.55
C LEU A 51 -15.80 -22.37 -5.50
N TYR A 52 -16.53 -21.28 -5.26
CA TYR A 52 -17.99 -21.35 -5.12
C TYR A 52 -18.68 -21.61 -6.46
N ASP A 53 -18.17 -21.06 -7.57
CA ASP A 53 -18.71 -21.29 -8.91
C ASP A 53 -18.57 -22.75 -9.34
N ALA A 54 -17.45 -23.40 -9.01
CA ALA A 54 -17.25 -24.84 -9.24
C ALA A 54 -18.26 -25.72 -8.48
N HIS A 55 -18.94 -25.17 -7.47
CA HIS A 55 -20.00 -25.80 -6.71
C HIS A 55 -21.40 -25.23 -7.02
N GLY A 56 -21.56 -24.52 -8.15
CA GLY A 56 -22.84 -23.99 -8.62
C GLY A 56 -23.33 -22.75 -7.85
N ILE A 57 -22.44 -22.06 -7.14
CA ILE A 57 -22.77 -20.90 -6.30
C ILE A 57 -22.08 -19.65 -6.87
N SER A 58 -22.81 -18.87 -7.66
CA SER A 58 -22.31 -17.60 -8.21
C SER A 58 -22.51 -16.43 -7.25
N ALA A 59 -21.87 -16.53 -6.09
CA ALA A 59 -21.94 -15.53 -5.02
C ALA A 59 -20.56 -15.20 -4.39
N GLN A 60 -19.46 -15.70 -4.96
CA GLN A 60 -18.13 -15.43 -4.42
C GLN A 60 -17.80 -13.94 -4.54
N VAL A 61 -17.33 -13.36 -3.44
CA VAL A 61 -16.89 -11.95 -3.41
C VAL A 61 -15.40 -11.87 -3.73
N GLY A 62 -14.60 -12.81 -3.22
CA GLY A 62 -13.18 -12.88 -3.50
C GLY A 62 -12.44 -13.82 -2.57
N THR A 63 -11.13 -13.91 -2.80
CA THR A 63 -10.20 -14.68 -1.98
C THR A 63 -9.01 -13.81 -1.62
N TRP A 64 -8.65 -13.81 -0.34
CA TRP A 64 -7.51 -13.07 0.20
C TRP A 64 -6.55 -14.03 0.89
N LEU A 65 -5.26 -13.79 0.74
CA LEU A 65 -4.23 -14.41 1.57
C LEU A 65 -3.90 -13.46 2.71
N ILE A 66 -3.97 -13.97 3.94
CA ILE A 66 -3.62 -13.23 5.16
C ILE A 66 -2.53 -14.01 5.87
N CYS A 67 -1.46 -13.33 6.21
CA CYS A 67 -0.34 -13.85 6.97
C CYS A 67 -0.15 -13.02 8.24
N SER A 68 0.04 -13.66 9.39
CA SER A 68 0.36 -12.96 10.65
C SER A 68 1.86 -12.75 10.77
N LEU A 69 2.28 -11.52 11.04
CA LEU A 69 3.69 -11.17 11.23
C LEU A 69 4.15 -11.31 12.70
N ASP A 70 3.23 -11.59 13.61
CA ASP A 70 3.45 -11.76 15.06
C ASP A 70 3.19 -13.19 15.56
N GLY A 71 2.89 -14.13 14.65
CA GLY A 71 2.71 -15.55 14.96
C GLY A 71 1.29 -15.92 15.41
N ASP A 72 0.34 -14.99 15.35
CA ASP A 72 -1.08 -15.23 15.57
C ASP A 72 -1.64 -16.24 14.54
N ASN A 73 -2.39 -17.23 15.05
CA ASN A 73 -2.97 -18.30 14.25
C ASN A 73 -4.51 -18.23 14.18
N ASP A 74 -5.14 -17.26 14.84
CA ASP A 74 -6.57 -17.03 14.70
C ASP A 74 -6.83 -16.14 13.48
N PHE A 75 -7.25 -16.76 12.38
CA PHE A 75 -7.60 -16.05 11.14
C PHE A 75 -9.12 -15.88 10.97
N SER A 76 -9.90 -16.03 12.04
CA SER A 76 -11.34 -15.82 11.95
C SER A 76 -11.66 -14.37 11.60
N ILE A 77 -12.72 -14.13 10.81
CA ILE A 77 -13.11 -12.78 10.36
C ILE A 77 -13.34 -11.78 11.51
N LEU A 78 -13.74 -12.27 12.69
CA LEU A 78 -14.00 -11.43 13.85
C LEU A 78 -12.75 -11.18 14.69
N HIS A 79 -11.66 -11.92 14.43
CA HIS A 79 -10.40 -11.75 15.11
C HIS A 79 -9.54 -10.70 14.41
N HIS A 80 -8.89 -9.87 15.22
CA HIS A 80 -8.09 -8.75 14.74
C HIS A 80 -6.60 -9.09 14.86
N ILE A 81 -5.95 -9.28 13.72
CA ILE A 81 -4.48 -9.43 13.66
C ILE A 81 -3.89 -8.06 13.36
N ARG A 82 -3.12 -7.51 14.32
CA ARG A 82 -2.55 -6.17 14.21
C ARG A 82 -1.52 -6.05 13.09
N TYR A 83 -0.63 -7.03 12.97
CA TYR A 83 0.46 -6.99 11.98
C TYR A 83 0.27 -8.07 10.94
N THR A 84 -0.04 -7.68 9.71
CA THR A 84 -0.36 -8.62 8.64
C THR A 84 0.48 -8.38 7.39
N ALA A 85 0.74 -9.46 6.65
CA ALA A 85 0.97 -9.38 5.22
C ALA A 85 -0.28 -9.90 4.51
N ASN A 86 -0.91 -9.07 3.69
CA ASN A 86 -2.13 -9.47 2.99
C ASN A 86 -2.18 -9.02 1.53
N GLY A 87 -2.99 -9.73 0.74
CA GLY A 87 -3.23 -9.43 -0.66
C GLY A 87 -4.40 -10.23 -1.22
N VAL A 88 -4.92 -9.78 -2.35
CA VAL A 88 -5.92 -10.52 -3.13
C VAL A 88 -5.24 -11.70 -3.82
N VAL A 89 -5.94 -12.84 -3.90
CA VAL A 89 -5.46 -14.04 -4.59
C VAL A 89 -5.94 -13.98 -6.04
N ASP A 90 -4.99 -13.90 -6.96
CA ASP A 90 -5.21 -13.91 -8.41
C ASP A 90 -4.73 -15.25 -9.01
N GLU A 91 -5.41 -15.71 -10.07
CA GLU A 91 -5.06 -16.95 -10.76
C GLU A 91 -3.87 -16.74 -11.72
N VAL A 92 -2.90 -17.67 -11.74
CA VAL A 92 -1.69 -17.59 -12.60
C VAL A 92 -1.81 -18.45 -13.86
N ARG A 93 -2.97 -19.10 -14.06
CA ARG A 93 -3.28 -20.18 -15.02
C ARG A 93 -2.88 -21.57 -14.54
N THR A 94 -3.73 -22.55 -14.83
CA THR A 94 -3.53 -23.98 -14.58
C THR A 94 -2.25 -24.50 -15.25
N VAL A 95 -1.35 -25.11 -14.48
CA VAL A 95 -0.18 -25.80 -15.03
C VAL A 95 -0.66 -27.08 -15.72
N GLU A 96 -0.54 -27.14 -17.05
CA GLU A 96 -0.90 -28.33 -17.83
C GLU A 96 -0.13 -29.56 -17.31
N GLY A 97 -0.84 -30.51 -16.70
CA GLY A 97 -0.28 -31.77 -16.18
C GLY A 97 -0.14 -31.87 -14.65
N ASP A 98 -0.19 -30.76 -13.88
CA ASP A 98 -0.30 -30.80 -12.41
C ASP A 98 -1.75 -30.48 -12.02
N ARG A 99 -2.40 -31.34 -11.24
CA ARG A 99 -3.79 -31.13 -10.77
C ARG A 99 -3.89 -30.03 -9.70
N ARG A 100 -2.82 -29.25 -9.49
CA ARG A 100 -2.74 -28.19 -8.50
C ARG A 100 -2.83 -26.83 -9.18
N TYR A 101 -3.61 -25.96 -8.56
CA TYR A 101 -3.81 -24.59 -9.02
C TYR A 101 -2.69 -23.72 -8.46
N GLU A 102 -2.08 -22.88 -9.30
CA GLU A 102 -1.06 -21.92 -8.89
C GLU A 102 -1.67 -20.51 -8.87
N PHE A 103 -1.40 -19.79 -7.79
CA PHE A 103 -1.92 -18.46 -7.53
C PHE A 103 -0.79 -17.47 -7.29
N ASN A 104 -1.08 -16.21 -7.55
CA ASN A 104 -0.22 -15.07 -7.24
C ASN A 104 -0.94 -14.12 -6.29
N VAL A 105 -0.17 -13.50 -5.41
CA VAL A 105 -0.66 -12.53 -4.43
C VAL A 105 0.31 -11.36 -4.40
N ASN A 106 -0.19 -10.16 -4.65
CA ASN A 106 0.56 -8.94 -4.36
C ASN A 106 0.45 -8.64 -2.86
N LEU A 107 1.47 -9.05 -2.09
CA LEU A 107 1.52 -8.87 -0.65
C LEU A 107 1.88 -7.44 -0.27
N ARG A 108 1.17 -6.94 0.74
CA ARG A 108 1.48 -5.67 1.42
C ARG A 108 1.64 -5.93 2.91
N PHE A 109 2.75 -5.46 3.48
CA PHE A 109 3.02 -5.52 4.92
C PHE A 109 2.40 -4.31 5.60
N LYS A 110 1.47 -4.56 6.51
CA LYS A 110 0.62 -3.52 7.11
C LYS A 110 0.49 -3.71 8.61
N GLU A 111 0.52 -2.60 9.33
CA GLU A 111 0.02 -2.49 10.69
C GLU A 111 -1.40 -1.93 10.63
N ASP A 112 -2.33 -2.61 11.28
CA ASP A 112 -3.65 -2.07 11.55
C ASP A 112 -3.60 -1.17 12.78
N VAL A 113 -3.91 0.11 12.57
CA VAL A 113 -3.81 1.14 13.61
C VAL A 113 -5.17 1.56 14.17
N SER A 114 -6.26 0.98 13.70
CA SER A 114 -7.61 1.43 14.04
C SER A 114 -8.67 0.33 13.88
N HIS A 115 -8.33 -0.88 14.33
CA HIS A 115 -9.23 -2.04 14.36
C HIS A 115 -9.96 -2.30 13.02
N GLY A 116 -9.24 -2.14 11.91
CA GLY A 116 -9.73 -2.44 10.56
C GLY A 116 -10.10 -1.21 9.71
N SER A 117 -10.12 0.00 10.29
CA SER A 117 -10.53 1.21 9.55
C SER A 117 -9.40 1.93 8.81
N SER A 118 -8.15 1.70 9.20
CA SER A 118 -6.95 2.25 8.55
C SER A 118 -5.74 1.35 8.79
N SER A 119 -4.86 1.30 7.79
CA SER A 119 -3.64 0.50 7.84
C SER A 119 -2.45 1.34 7.39
N LEU A 120 -1.31 1.15 8.04
CA LEU A 120 -0.04 1.80 7.70
C LEU A 120 0.93 0.77 7.15
N SER A 121 1.75 1.16 6.17
CA SER A 121 2.87 0.33 5.73
C SER A 121 3.90 0.20 6.83
N ILE A 122 4.36 -1.03 7.08
CA ILE A 122 5.40 -1.29 8.09
C ILE A 122 6.75 -0.86 7.53
N ARG A 123 7.52 -0.07 8.32
CA ARG A 123 8.89 0.34 7.96
C ARG A 123 9.80 -0.88 7.80
N LYS A 124 10.76 -0.81 6.87
CA LYS A 124 11.66 -1.93 6.54
C LYS A 124 12.40 -2.46 7.76
N GLU A 125 12.93 -1.59 8.61
CA GLU A 125 13.73 -1.96 9.79
C GLU A 125 12.87 -2.72 10.82
N VAL A 126 11.65 -2.23 11.04
CA VAL A 126 10.67 -2.85 11.94
C VAL A 126 10.25 -4.21 11.38
N LEU A 127 9.90 -4.27 10.09
CA LEU A 127 9.52 -5.51 9.41
C LEU A 127 10.65 -6.55 9.51
N LEU A 128 11.90 -6.17 9.23
CA LEU A 128 13.05 -7.06 9.34
C LEU A 128 13.25 -7.57 10.78
N SER A 129 13.02 -6.73 11.80
CA SER A 129 13.09 -7.17 13.20
C SER A 129 12.02 -8.22 13.51
N MET A 130 10.79 -8.02 13.05
CA MET A 130 9.68 -8.97 13.26
C MET A 130 9.93 -10.29 12.52
N LEU A 131 10.41 -10.22 11.28
CA LEU A 131 10.73 -11.40 10.49
C LEU A 131 11.87 -12.23 11.09
N LYS A 132 12.87 -11.58 11.71
CA LYS A 132 13.98 -12.27 12.36
C LYS A 132 13.60 -12.90 13.70
N ALA A 133 12.50 -12.49 14.31
CA ALA A 133 12.04 -13.02 15.59
C ALA A 133 11.40 -14.41 15.48
N GLN A 134 11.11 -14.87 14.26
CA GLN A 134 10.44 -16.15 14.01
C GLN A 134 11.01 -16.84 12.76
N ASP A 135 11.02 -18.18 12.75
CA ASP A 135 11.51 -18.95 11.60
C ASP A 135 10.47 -19.06 10.47
N TYR A 136 9.18 -18.99 10.84
CA TYR A 136 8.06 -19.15 9.92
C TYR A 136 6.93 -18.19 10.25
N ILE A 137 6.22 -17.73 9.21
CA ILE A 137 4.98 -16.96 9.32
C ILE A 137 3.79 -17.84 8.95
N PRO A 138 2.74 -17.93 9.80
CA PRO A 138 1.50 -18.59 9.45
C PRO A 138 0.69 -17.74 8.47
N CYS A 139 0.18 -18.38 7.43
CA CYS A 139 -0.67 -17.77 6.41
C CYS A 139 -1.89 -18.64 6.14
N ARG A 140 -3.02 -18.00 5.85
CA ARG A 140 -4.28 -18.66 5.53
C ARG A 140 -5.02 -17.89 4.44
N THR A 141 -5.65 -18.61 3.51
CA THR A 141 -6.59 -17.97 2.59
C THR A 141 -7.98 -17.91 3.20
N THR A 142 -8.66 -16.80 2.92
CA THR A 142 -10.06 -16.57 3.29
C THR A 142 -10.83 -16.26 2.01
N THR A 143 -11.78 -17.13 1.66
CA THR A 143 -12.70 -16.94 0.55
C THR A 143 -14.07 -16.57 1.11
N THR A 144 -14.61 -15.43 0.69
CA THR A 144 -15.93 -14.97 1.13
C THR A 144 -16.93 -15.05 -0.02
N ALA A 145 -18.18 -15.33 0.33
CA ALA A 145 -19.29 -15.35 -0.60
C ALA A 145 -20.54 -14.76 0.08
N THR A 146 -21.38 -14.10 -0.69
CA THR A 146 -22.59 -13.43 -0.17
C THR A 146 -23.53 -14.45 0.45
N PHE A 147 -23.95 -14.21 1.71
CA PHE A 147 -24.78 -15.11 2.54
C PHE A 147 -24.10 -16.41 3.02
N TYR A 148 -22.80 -16.59 2.76
CA TYR A 148 -22.05 -17.75 3.24
C TYR A 148 -21.06 -17.38 4.35
N LYS A 149 -20.80 -18.32 5.26
CA LYS A 149 -19.66 -18.25 6.17
C LYS A 149 -18.37 -18.25 5.35
N ALA A 150 -17.39 -17.50 5.82
CA ALA A 150 -16.06 -17.51 5.23
C ALA A 150 -15.48 -18.92 5.19
N TYR A 151 -14.90 -19.23 4.04
CA TYR A 151 -14.25 -20.48 3.76
C TYR A 151 -12.74 -20.28 3.90
N TYR A 152 -12.09 -21.20 4.62
CA TYR A 152 -10.68 -21.04 4.96
C TYR A 152 -9.84 -22.24 4.54
N SER A 153 -8.61 -21.99 4.10
CA SER A 153 -7.60 -23.02 3.90
C SER A 153 -7.08 -23.61 5.22
N LYS A 154 -6.25 -24.64 5.12
CA LYS A 154 -5.29 -24.97 6.17
C LYS A 154 -4.23 -23.87 6.28
N ILE A 155 -3.59 -23.77 7.45
CA ILE A 155 -2.47 -22.85 7.66
C ILE A 155 -1.26 -23.36 6.87
N MET A 156 -0.64 -22.45 6.13
CA MET A 156 0.65 -22.63 5.46
C MET A 156 1.70 -21.81 6.19
N TYR A 157 2.87 -22.41 6.40
CA TYR A 157 3.99 -21.74 7.06
C TYR A 157 5.01 -21.31 6.02
N ILE A 158 5.25 -20.00 5.92
CA ILE A 158 6.22 -19.42 5.00
C ILE A 158 7.53 -19.19 5.75
N PRO A 159 8.68 -19.72 5.28
CA PRO A 159 9.96 -19.45 5.92
C PRO A 159 10.30 -17.96 5.86
N THR A 160 10.56 -17.33 7.01
CA THR A 160 10.85 -15.89 7.08
C THR A 160 12.12 -15.54 6.33
N SER A 161 13.10 -16.45 6.25
CA SER A 161 14.32 -16.29 5.47
C SER A 161 14.07 -15.96 4.00
N ARG A 162 12.99 -16.48 3.39
CA ARG A 162 12.61 -16.19 2.01
C ARG A 162 12.08 -14.77 1.87
N ILE A 163 11.31 -14.30 2.84
CA ILE A 163 10.75 -12.94 2.87
C ILE A 163 11.86 -11.93 3.16
N ILE A 164 12.73 -12.20 4.15
CA ILE A 164 13.85 -11.34 4.54
C ILE A 164 14.74 -11.04 3.33
N LYS A 165 15.03 -12.05 2.50
CA LYS A 165 15.84 -11.89 1.29
C LYS A 165 15.26 -10.82 0.36
N GLU A 166 13.95 -10.89 0.07
CA GLU A 166 13.27 -9.94 -0.82
C GLU A 166 13.13 -8.56 -0.17
N VAL A 167 12.84 -8.48 1.13
CA VAL A 167 12.80 -7.21 1.87
C VAL A 167 14.17 -6.54 1.88
N GLN A 168 15.26 -7.31 1.94
CA GLN A 168 16.62 -6.76 1.87
C GLN A 168 16.94 -6.18 0.49
N HIS A 169 16.45 -6.78 -0.60
CA HIS A 169 16.59 -6.25 -1.96
C HIS A 169 15.93 -4.88 -2.15
N GLN A 170 14.92 -4.56 -1.33
CA GLN A 170 14.29 -3.24 -1.36
C GLN A 170 15.33 -2.15 -1.04
N ILE A 171 15.66 -1.29 -2.01
CA ILE A 171 16.51 -0.13 -1.78
C ILE A 171 15.67 0.94 -1.10
N THR A 172 15.81 1.08 0.22
CA THR A 172 15.18 2.16 0.98
C THR A 172 16.18 3.27 1.26
N ALA A 173 15.73 4.49 1.04
CA ALA A 173 16.31 5.69 1.60
C ALA A 173 16.50 5.58 3.13
N PRO A 174 17.71 5.75 3.71
CA PRO A 174 17.78 6.00 5.15
C PRO A 174 17.10 7.33 5.51
N GLU A 175 16.47 7.39 6.70
CA GLU A 175 15.82 8.60 7.23
C GLU A 175 16.81 9.78 7.37
N TYR A 176 18.11 9.47 7.53
CA TYR A 176 19.22 10.43 7.53
C TYR A 176 20.54 9.72 7.14
N VAL A 177 21.46 10.42 6.48
CA VAL A 177 22.80 9.92 6.13
C VAL A 177 23.83 10.58 7.04
N ILE A 178 24.51 9.79 7.89
CA ILE A 178 25.67 10.26 8.66
C ILE A 178 26.94 9.88 7.88
N LEU A 179 27.71 10.88 7.44
CA LEU A 179 29.00 10.61 6.80
C LEU A 179 30.00 9.97 7.79
N PRO A 180 30.77 8.94 7.38
CA PRO A 180 31.81 8.36 8.21
C PRO A 180 32.94 9.37 8.46
N PRO A 181 33.66 9.31 9.61
CA PRO A 181 34.57 10.37 10.06
C PRO A 181 35.63 10.84 9.04
N GLY A 182 36.15 9.94 8.20
CA GLY A 182 37.13 10.29 7.15
C GLY A 182 36.53 10.93 5.89
N LEU A 183 35.21 10.83 5.71
CA LEU A 183 34.45 11.55 4.68
C LEU A 183 33.74 12.78 5.25
N ARG A 184 33.83 13.01 6.57
CA ARG A 184 33.39 14.26 7.17
C ARG A 184 34.41 15.33 6.78
N PRO A 185 34.00 16.43 6.13
CA PRO A 185 34.93 17.49 5.79
C PRO A 185 35.54 18.06 7.08
N LEU A 186 36.87 18.12 7.12
CA LEU A 186 37.64 18.73 8.21
C LEU A 186 37.58 20.26 8.05
N SER A 187 36.63 20.97 8.68
CA SER A 187 36.73 22.43 8.76
C SER A 187 36.04 23.04 9.98
N TRP A 188 36.60 24.16 10.45
CA TRP A 188 36.12 25.02 11.54
C TRP A 188 35.19 26.15 11.04
N LEU A 189 34.56 25.99 9.86
CA LEU A 189 33.68 27.00 9.26
C LEU A 189 32.28 26.44 9.04
N THR A 190 31.30 27.32 9.24
CA THR A 190 29.84 27.11 9.19
C THR A 190 29.37 25.95 8.31
N PHE A 191 28.74 24.97 8.95
CA PHE A 191 28.18 23.76 8.35
C PHE A 191 27.23 24.06 7.17
N GLU A 192 27.50 23.51 6.00
CA GLU A 192 26.42 23.21 5.03
C GLU A 192 25.88 21.82 5.34
N GLN A 193 24.64 21.75 5.82
CA GLN A 193 23.95 20.48 6.06
C GLN A 193 23.82 19.71 4.74
N ILE A 194 23.83 18.37 4.78
CA ILE A 194 23.59 17.51 3.63
C ILE A 194 22.14 17.02 3.71
N CYS A 195 21.40 17.20 2.62
CA CYS A 195 20.00 16.82 2.51
C CYS A 195 19.75 15.88 1.32
N ILE A 196 18.62 15.18 1.36
CA ILE A 196 18.13 14.31 0.29
C ILE A 196 17.62 15.20 -0.85
N THR A 197 18.33 15.28 -1.98
CA THR A 197 18.00 16.20 -3.07
C THR A 197 17.02 15.63 -4.08
N ASP A 198 16.92 14.31 -4.19
CA ASP A 198 15.99 13.63 -5.12
C ASP A 198 15.32 12.43 -4.46
N LYS A 199 13.98 12.40 -4.56
CA LYS A 199 13.11 11.29 -4.13
C LYS A 199 12.33 10.80 -5.34
N ARG A 200 12.45 9.52 -5.69
CA ARG A 200 11.57 8.87 -6.67
C ARG A 200 10.53 8.02 -5.95
N TYR A 201 9.26 8.23 -6.31
CA TYR A 201 8.14 7.53 -5.70
C TYR A 201 7.83 6.24 -6.47
N HIS A 202 8.29 5.08 -5.99
CA HIS A 202 7.87 3.74 -6.45
C HIS A 202 7.74 2.80 -5.25
N GLY A 203 6.55 2.70 -4.65
CA GLY A 203 6.24 1.73 -3.58
C GLY A 203 7.01 1.90 -2.25
N GLY A 204 7.70 3.04 -2.10
CA GLY A 204 8.54 3.41 -0.97
C GLY A 204 9.52 4.53 -1.38
N ASP A 205 9.99 5.33 -0.42
CA ASP A 205 10.92 6.43 -0.70
C ASP A 205 12.29 5.85 -1.12
N ILE A 206 12.67 6.04 -2.39
CA ILE A 206 14.03 5.78 -2.88
C ILE A 206 14.79 7.12 -2.91
N ILE A 207 15.86 7.26 -2.13
CA ILE A 207 16.81 8.38 -2.24
C ILE A 207 17.66 8.11 -3.47
N VAL A 208 17.60 9.01 -4.45
CA VAL A 208 18.40 8.89 -5.68
C VAL A 208 19.72 9.66 -5.52
N HIS A 209 19.71 10.82 -4.85
CA HIS A 209 20.92 11.63 -4.61
C HIS A 209 20.85 12.39 -3.27
N GLY A 210 22.02 12.59 -2.64
CA GLY A 210 22.23 13.51 -1.54
C GLY A 210 23.12 14.68 -1.97
N GLY A 211 22.85 15.89 -1.48
CA GLY A 211 23.60 17.11 -1.81
C GLY A 211 23.54 18.12 -0.66
N VAL A 212 24.20 19.28 -0.81
CA VAL A 212 24.15 20.34 0.20
C VAL A 212 22.74 20.93 0.30
N CYS A 213 22.23 21.17 1.52
CA CYS A 213 20.88 21.68 1.74
C CYS A 213 20.67 23.08 1.14
N SER A 214 21.74 23.86 0.99
CA SER A 214 21.73 25.14 0.27
C SER A 214 21.37 24.99 -1.22
N SER A 215 21.62 23.81 -1.80
CA SER A 215 21.21 23.46 -3.17
C SER A 215 19.81 22.84 -3.25
N MET A 216 19.13 22.60 -2.13
CA MET A 216 17.74 22.16 -2.16
C MET A 216 16.84 23.35 -2.48
N PRO A 217 15.99 23.25 -3.50
CA PRO A 217 14.90 24.20 -3.64
C PRO A 217 13.87 23.96 -2.53
N TYR A 218 13.30 25.05 -2.03
CA TYR A 218 12.32 25.03 -0.95
C TYR A 218 11.16 24.09 -1.28
N SER A 219 10.82 23.20 -0.34
CA SER A 219 9.70 22.27 -0.45
C SER A 219 8.83 22.31 0.81
N SER A 220 7.55 21.98 0.67
CA SER A 220 6.59 21.96 1.78
C SER A 220 6.59 23.28 2.57
N ILE A 221 6.64 23.22 3.91
CA ILE A 221 6.58 24.40 4.80
C ILE A 221 7.69 25.41 4.53
N LEU A 222 8.83 24.96 3.99
CA LEU A 222 9.96 25.83 3.67
C LEU A 222 9.67 26.71 2.44
N SER A 223 8.78 26.27 1.53
CA SER A 223 8.41 27.04 0.33
C SER A 223 7.88 28.44 0.63
N SER A 224 7.18 28.60 1.77
CA SER A 224 6.69 29.91 2.20
C SER A 224 7.80 30.90 2.57
N PHE A 225 9.01 30.41 2.88
CA PHE A 225 10.17 31.22 3.23
C PHE A 225 11.12 31.44 2.04
N ALA A 226 10.77 30.97 0.85
CA ALA A 226 11.60 31.15 -0.33
C ALA A 226 11.63 32.62 -0.80
N PRO A 227 12.79 33.13 -1.26
CA PRO A 227 12.90 34.48 -1.85
C PRO A 227 11.94 34.70 -3.02
N ARG A 228 11.68 33.63 -3.78
CA ARG A 228 10.63 33.59 -4.79
C ARG A 228 9.69 32.46 -4.43
N ASN A 229 8.44 32.81 -4.17
CA ASN A 229 7.39 31.84 -3.92
C ASN A 229 6.12 32.21 -4.69
N GLY A 230 5.21 31.26 -4.77
CA GLY A 230 3.91 31.43 -5.39
C GLY A 230 3.04 30.22 -5.16
N LYS A 231 1.82 30.29 -5.68
CA LYS A 231 0.85 29.20 -5.67
C LYS A 231 0.00 29.28 -6.93
N PHE A 232 -0.69 28.22 -7.29
CA PHE A 232 -1.71 28.28 -8.33
C PHE A 232 -3.08 28.44 -7.69
N ARG A 233 -3.96 29.20 -8.32
CA ARG A 233 -5.40 29.16 -8.05
C ARG A 233 -6.08 28.35 -9.12
N ILE A 234 -6.73 27.27 -8.71
CA ILE A 234 -7.52 26.38 -9.54
C ILE A 234 -8.97 26.88 -9.54
N PHE A 235 -9.55 26.96 -10.72
CA PHE A 235 -10.92 27.43 -10.93
C PHE A 235 -11.63 26.61 -12.00
N ASP A 236 -12.95 26.57 -11.91
CA ASP A 236 -13.79 25.96 -12.95
C ASP A 236 -13.83 26.88 -14.18
N THR A 237 -13.51 26.36 -15.37
CA THR A 237 -13.37 27.16 -16.59
C THR A 237 -14.70 27.78 -17.06
N ARG A 238 -15.83 27.16 -16.71
CA ARG A 238 -17.15 27.63 -17.12
C ARG A 238 -17.65 28.76 -16.21
N THR A 239 -17.48 28.58 -14.91
CA THR A 239 -18.01 29.49 -13.89
C THR A 239 -17.01 30.55 -13.46
N GLN A 240 -15.73 30.36 -13.79
CA GLN A 240 -14.59 31.18 -13.33
C GLN A 240 -14.50 31.28 -11.80
N GLN A 241 -15.13 30.35 -11.08
CA GLN A 241 -15.11 30.29 -9.63
C GLN A 241 -13.98 29.40 -9.14
N PRO A 242 -13.29 29.77 -8.03
CA PRO A 242 -12.28 28.92 -7.44
C PRO A 242 -12.86 27.57 -7.04
N LYS A 243 -12.09 26.49 -7.24
CA LYS A 243 -12.53 25.13 -6.96
C LYS A 243 -11.67 24.49 -5.88
N ALA A 244 -12.29 24.22 -4.75
CA ALA A 244 -11.69 23.51 -3.61
C ALA A 244 -11.65 22.00 -3.83
N ASP A 245 -10.82 21.31 -3.03
CA ASP A 245 -10.69 19.85 -2.99
C ASP A 245 -10.32 19.20 -4.33
N VAL A 246 -9.69 19.96 -5.23
CA VAL A 246 -9.19 19.45 -6.51
C VAL A 246 -7.83 18.84 -6.30
N ARG A 247 -7.67 17.56 -6.72
CA ARG A 247 -6.37 16.91 -6.77
C ARG A 247 -5.52 17.53 -7.88
N TYR A 248 -4.27 17.87 -7.53
CA TYR A 248 -3.31 18.41 -8.48
C TYR A 248 -1.90 17.84 -8.25
N MET A 249 -1.04 18.03 -9.25
CA MET A 249 0.39 17.71 -9.18
C MET A 249 1.20 18.86 -9.80
N ILE A 250 2.17 19.39 -9.05
CA ILE A 250 3.14 20.37 -9.54
C ILE A 250 4.42 19.62 -9.92
N LYS A 251 4.85 19.75 -11.16
CA LYS A 251 6.12 19.21 -11.66
C LYS A 251 7.13 20.32 -11.82
N ARG A 252 8.29 20.12 -11.21
CA ARG A 252 9.44 21.04 -11.28
C ARG A 252 10.32 20.78 -12.50
N PRO A 253 11.20 21.73 -12.87
CA PRO A 253 12.14 21.55 -13.98
C PRO A 253 13.09 20.36 -13.80
N ASP A 254 13.44 20.04 -12.56
CA ASP A 254 14.33 18.93 -12.20
C ASP A 254 13.63 17.55 -12.21
N GLY A 255 12.33 17.51 -12.52
CA GLY A 255 11.55 16.29 -12.62
C GLY A 255 10.84 15.87 -11.34
N ARG A 256 11.03 16.58 -10.20
CA ARG A 256 10.30 16.29 -8.96
C ARG A 256 8.83 16.68 -9.08
N GLU A 257 7.99 15.92 -8.38
CA GLU A 257 6.54 16.03 -8.41
C GLU A 257 6.01 16.28 -6.98
N GLU A 258 5.18 17.32 -6.82
CA GLU A 258 4.54 17.71 -5.57
C GLU A 258 3.01 17.59 -5.71
N GLU A 259 2.43 16.59 -5.07
CA GLU A 259 0.96 16.39 -5.06
C GLU A 259 0.26 17.23 -3.98
N GLY A 260 -1.01 17.56 -4.21
CA GLY A 260 -1.83 18.22 -3.21
C GLY A 260 -3.32 18.27 -3.55
N LEU A 261 -4.08 18.83 -2.62
CA LEU A 261 -5.50 19.19 -2.76
C LEU A 261 -5.64 20.69 -2.60
N SER A 262 -6.45 21.33 -3.45
CA SER A 262 -6.68 22.77 -3.38
C SER A 262 -7.45 23.16 -2.12
N ASP A 263 -7.11 24.30 -1.52
CA ASP A 263 -7.80 24.82 -0.34
C ASP A 263 -9.21 25.34 -0.67
N ALA A 264 -9.95 25.83 0.34
CA ALA A 264 -11.29 26.39 0.18
C ALA A 264 -11.38 27.56 -0.84
N ARG A 265 -10.25 28.17 -1.21
CA ARG A 265 -10.15 29.25 -2.21
C ARG A 265 -9.57 28.74 -3.53
N GLY A 266 -9.48 27.43 -3.72
CA GLY A 266 -8.87 26.80 -4.87
C GLY A 266 -7.36 26.95 -4.94
N ASP A 267 -6.69 27.40 -3.88
CA ASP A 267 -5.26 27.64 -3.90
C ASP A 267 -4.48 26.33 -3.66
N THR A 268 -3.38 26.14 -4.38
CA THR A 268 -2.41 25.08 -4.10
C THR A 268 -1.56 25.42 -2.86
N HIS A 269 -0.82 24.44 -2.36
CA HIS A 269 0.33 24.69 -1.50
C HIS A 269 1.30 25.69 -2.16
N VAL A 270 2.05 26.41 -1.32
CA VAL A 270 3.06 27.36 -1.78
C VAL A 270 4.26 26.59 -2.31
N PHE A 271 4.70 26.91 -3.52
CA PHE A 271 5.97 26.45 -4.10
C PHE A 271 6.99 27.58 -4.04
N GLY A 272 8.27 27.23 -3.87
CA GLY A 272 9.34 28.22 -3.70
C GLY A 272 10.65 27.83 -4.38
N SER A 273 11.45 28.84 -4.74
CA SER A 273 12.81 28.69 -5.26
C SER A 273 13.70 29.90 -4.90
N ASN A 274 15.01 29.66 -4.93
CA ASN A 274 16.04 30.71 -4.84
C ASN A 274 16.22 31.47 -6.16
N TYR A 275 15.90 30.83 -7.29
CA TYR A 275 16.08 31.37 -8.63
C TYR A 275 14.78 31.26 -9.45
N PRO A 276 14.65 31.98 -10.57
CA PRO A 276 13.49 31.83 -11.45
C PRO A 276 13.38 30.38 -11.97
N GLU A 277 12.28 29.71 -11.65
CA GLU A 277 11.96 28.34 -12.09
C GLU A 277 10.60 28.31 -12.79
N ASN A 278 10.45 27.42 -13.77
CA ASN A 278 9.18 27.16 -14.44
C ASN A 278 8.50 25.94 -13.84
N PHE A 279 7.35 26.14 -13.21
CA PHE A 279 6.54 25.07 -12.63
C PHE A 279 5.45 24.65 -13.63
N LYS A 280 5.19 23.34 -13.75
CA LYS A 280 4.06 22.82 -14.53
C LYS A 280 3.01 22.27 -13.58
N LEU A 281 1.77 22.70 -13.72
CA LEU A 281 0.64 22.17 -12.96
C LEU A 281 -0.13 21.16 -13.81
N PHE A 282 -0.43 20.00 -13.22
CA PHE A 282 -1.29 18.97 -13.77
C PHE A 282 -2.56 18.88 -12.92
N LEU A 283 -3.71 18.87 -13.58
CA LEU A 283 -5.02 18.70 -12.96
C LEU A 283 -5.59 17.36 -13.42
N PHE A 284 -6.24 16.63 -12.52
CA PHE A 284 -6.77 15.29 -12.79
C PHE A 284 -8.28 15.29 -13.08
N GLU A 285 -8.87 16.47 -13.25
CA GLU A 285 -10.28 16.67 -13.55
C GLU A 285 -10.44 17.58 -14.77
N ASP A 286 -11.38 17.24 -15.64
CA ASP A 286 -11.70 18.02 -16.83
C ASP A 286 -12.48 19.30 -16.49
N GLY A 287 -12.36 20.30 -17.38
CA GLY A 287 -13.06 21.58 -17.24
C GLY A 287 -12.45 22.54 -16.22
N LEU A 288 -11.24 22.27 -15.74
CA LEU A 288 -10.52 23.12 -14.79
C LEU A 288 -9.43 23.95 -15.46
N GLY A 289 -9.26 25.17 -14.95
CA GLY A 289 -8.18 26.07 -15.31
C GLY A 289 -7.37 26.41 -14.07
N ALA A 290 -6.16 26.93 -14.28
CA ALA A 290 -5.34 27.43 -13.20
C ALA A 290 -4.56 28.67 -13.62
N SER A 291 -4.36 29.57 -12.65
CA SER A 291 -3.51 30.75 -12.82
C SER A 291 -2.49 30.82 -11.70
N ALA A 292 -1.26 31.22 -12.03
CA ALA A 292 -0.24 31.48 -11.02
C ALA A 292 -0.59 32.77 -10.27
N ILE A 293 -0.53 32.72 -8.95
CA ILE A 293 -0.72 33.85 -8.04
C ILE A 293 0.44 33.90 -7.04
N GLN A 294 0.75 35.11 -6.57
CA GLN A 294 1.80 35.35 -5.59
C GLN A 294 1.21 35.40 -4.18
#